data_AF-A0A1V5E0Z9-F1
#
_entry.id   AF-A0A1V5E0Z9-F1
#
_cell.length_a   1.000
_cell.length_b   1.000
_cell.length_c   1.000
_cell.angle_alpha   90.00
_cell.angle_beta   90.00
_cell.angle_gamma   90.00
#
_symmetry.space_group_name_H-M   'P 1'
#
loop_
_entity.id
_entity.type
_entity.pdbx_description
1 polymer ?
#
loop_
_entity_poly.entity_id
_entity_poly.type
_entity_poly.pdbx_seq_one_letter_code
_entity_poly.pdbx_strand_id
1 'polypeptide(L)'
;MSVPAQPKIYHIVHTDRLPAIITEGCLLCDAEIVRREPSGTTIGMNGIKQRRLSKLTLNSHPDLHVGDCVPVYFCPRSVMLYLIYQGNHPDLDYRGGQGPIVHLEADLHASVAWA
;
A
#
# COMPACT_ATOMS: atom_id res chain seq x y z
N MET A 1 9.19 7.11 23.02
CA MET A 1 9.54 5.78 22.46
C MET A 1 10.87 5.92 21.75
N SER A 2 11.81 5.01 21.98
CA SER A 2 13.07 4.95 21.22
C SER A 2 12.83 4.30 19.85
N VAL A 3 13.60 4.71 18.84
CA VAL A 3 13.56 4.07 17.51
C VAL A 3 14.13 2.65 17.64
N PRO A 4 13.44 1.61 17.13
CA PRO A 4 13.95 0.25 17.14
C PRO A 4 15.27 0.12 16.35
N ALA A 5 16.17 -0.77 16.76
CA ALA A 5 17.41 -1.03 16.04
C ALA A 5 17.18 -1.55 14.60
N GLN A 6 16.06 -2.23 14.39
CA GLN A 6 15.61 -2.77 13.11
C GLN A 6 14.15 -2.37 12.86
N PRO A 7 13.90 -1.13 12.41
CA PRO A 7 12.54 -0.67 12.15
C PRO A 7 11.89 -1.55 11.08
N LYS A 8 10.63 -1.95 11.31
CA LYS A 8 9.83 -2.70 10.34
C LYS A 8 8.93 -1.78 9.56
N ILE A 9 8.77 -2.08 8.28
CA ILE A 9 7.79 -1.47 7.40
C ILE A 9 6.76 -2.51 7.00
N TYR A 10 5.52 -2.05 6.89
CA TYR A 10 4.37 -2.91 6.65
C TYR A 10 3.58 -2.43 5.43
N HIS A 11 2.96 -3.39 4.75
CA HIS A 11 2.02 -3.15 3.66
C HIS A 11 0.89 -4.18 3.74
N ILE A 12 -0.34 -3.79 3.40
CA ILE A 12 -1.46 -4.74 3.33
C ILE A 12 -1.97 -4.87 1.89
N VAL A 13 -2.27 -6.10 1.50
CA VAL A 13 -2.87 -6.41 0.21
C VAL A 13 -3.95 -7.48 0.38
N HIS A 14 -4.85 -7.55 -0.59
CA HIS A 14 -5.75 -8.69 -0.70
C HIS A 14 -4.96 -9.93 -1.18
N THR A 15 -5.30 -11.11 -0.67
CA THR A 15 -4.64 -12.39 -0.97
C THR A 15 -4.58 -12.71 -2.46
N ASP A 16 -5.61 -12.34 -3.22
CA ASP A 16 -5.66 -12.52 -4.68
C ASP A 16 -4.60 -11.72 -5.47
N ARG A 17 -3.90 -10.78 -4.82
CA ARG A 17 -2.77 -10.05 -5.42
C ARG A 17 -1.45 -10.82 -5.31
N LEU A 18 -1.36 -11.80 -4.42
CA LEU A 18 -0.11 -12.52 -4.18
C LEU A 18 0.45 -13.21 -5.44
N PRO A 19 -0.36 -13.89 -6.29
CA PRO A 19 0.15 -14.48 -7.52
C PRO A 19 0.84 -13.46 -8.45
N ALA A 20 0.24 -12.27 -8.61
CA ALA A 20 0.83 -11.21 -9.42
C ALA A 20 2.11 -10.66 -8.79
N ILE A 21 2.12 -10.40 -7.48
CA ILE A 21 3.30 -9.91 -6.75
C ILE A 21 4.47 -10.90 -6.85
N ILE A 22 4.20 -12.20 -6.70
CA ILE A 22 5.21 -13.25 -6.81
C ILE A 22 5.75 -13.35 -8.24
N THR A 23 4.87 -13.27 -9.24
CA THR A 23 5.25 -13.37 -10.67
C THR A 23 6.11 -12.17 -11.10
N GLU A 24 5.75 -10.96 -10.67
CA GLU A 24 6.49 -9.73 -10.97
C GLU A 24 7.75 -9.57 -10.10
N GLY A 25 7.86 -10.32 -9.00
CA GLY A 25 8.95 -10.22 -8.04
C GLY A 25 9.01 -8.89 -7.27
N CYS A 26 7.95 -8.08 -7.33
CA CYS A 26 7.91 -6.75 -6.71
C CYS A 26 6.50 -6.30 -6.34
N LEU A 27 6.42 -5.25 -5.52
CA LEU A 27 5.19 -4.49 -5.31
C LEU A 27 5.13 -3.33 -6.32
N LEU A 28 3.99 -3.16 -6.97
CA LEU A 28 3.75 -2.05 -7.90
C LEU A 28 3.12 -0.87 -7.15
N CYS A 29 3.56 0.35 -7.50
CA CYS A 29 2.93 1.59 -7.04
C CYS A 29 1.56 1.79 -7.71
N ASP A 30 0.75 2.73 -7.22
CA ASP A 30 -0.58 2.97 -7.77
C ASP A 30 -0.51 3.35 -9.26
N ALA A 31 0.53 4.07 -9.70
CA ALA A 31 0.70 4.46 -11.10
C ALA A 31 0.89 3.25 -12.02
N GLU A 32 1.73 2.29 -11.62
CA GLU A 32 1.97 1.06 -12.38
C GLU A 32 0.78 0.10 -12.30
N ILE A 33 0.03 0.06 -11.18
CA ILE A 33 -1.22 -0.69 -11.10
C ILE A 33 -2.26 -0.16 -12.10
N VAL A 34 -2.41 1.15 -12.24
CA VAL A 34 -3.32 1.74 -13.23
C VAL A 34 -2.84 1.47 -14.65
N ARG A 35 -1.52 1.57 -14.89
CA ARG A 35 -0.95 1.36 -16.22
C ARG A 35 -1.04 -0.08 -16.70
N ARG A 36 -0.78 -1.06 -15.84
CA ARG A 36 -0.70 -2.48 -16.19
C ARG A 36 -2.00 -3.25 -15.97
N GLU A 37 -2.90 -2.69 -15.18
CA GLU A 37 -4.19 -3.30 -14.79
C GLU A 37 -4.04 -4.78 -14.34
N PRO A 38 -3.09 -5.10 -13.44
CA PRO A 38 -2.92 -6.49 -13.01
C PRO A 38 -4.16 -6.95 -12.23
N SER A 39 -4.46 -8.25 -12.32
CA SER A 39 -5.59 -8.83 -11.60
C SER A 39 -5.46 -8.66 -10.08
N GLY A 40 -6.60 -8.57 -9.41
CA GLY A 40 -6.70 -8.62 -7.96
C GLY A 40 -7.39 -7.43 -7.33
N THR A 41 -7.90 -7.64 -6.14
CA THR A 41 -8.83 -6.74 -5.48
C THR A 41 -8.11 -5.50 -4.92
N THR A 42 -8.66 -4.31 -5.19
CA THR A 42 -8.23 -3.07 -4.55
C THR A 42 -8.97 -2.89 -3.23
N ILE A 43 -8.23 -2.80 -2.12
CA ILE A 43 -8.80 -2.59 -0.77
C ILE A 43 -8.66 -1.15 -0.26
N GLY A 44 -7.96 -0.30 -1.01
CA GLY A 44 -7.77 1.13 -0.69
C GLY A 44 -8.89 2.00 -1.22
N MET A 45 -9.05 3.19 -0.65
CA MET A 45 -10.06 4.16 -1.09
C MET A 45 -9.63 4.90 -2.35
N ASN A 46 -10.47 4.86 -3.39
CA ASN A 46 -10.15 5.38 -4.73
C ASN A 46 -9.87 6.89 -4.73
N GLY A 47 -10.63 7.69 -3.98
CA GLY A 47 -10.40 9.14 -3.88
C GLY A 47 -9.01 9.51 -3.35
N ILE A 48 -8.50 8.76 -2.36
CA ILE A 48 -7.14 8.97 -1.84
C ILE A 48 -6.10 8.57 -2.88
N LYS A 49 -6.27 7.42 -3.54
CA LYS A 49 -5.34 6.94 -4.59
C LYS A 49 -5.24 7.95 -5.73
N GLN A 50 -6.38 8.43 -6.24
CA GLN A 50 -6.42 9.45 -7.30
C GLN A 50 -5.71 10.74 -6.91
N ARG A 51 -5.91 11.20 -5.66
CA ARG A 51 -5.22 12.40 -5.16
C ARG A 51 -3.70 12.19 -5.08
N ARG A 52 -3.25 11.00 -4.64
CA ARG A 52 -1.82 10.65 -4.59
C ARG A 52 -1.19 10.57 -5.98
N LEU A 53 -1.94 10.10 -6.98
CA LEU A 53 -1.47 9.98 -8.36
C LEU A 53 -1.34 11.32 -9.08
N SER A 54 -2.24 12.27 -8.81
CA SER A 54 -2.39 13.46 -9.67
C SER A 54 -2.13 14.80 -9.00
N LYS A 55 -2.05 14.85 -7.65
CA LYS A 55 -2.00 16.12 -6.92
C LYS A 55 -0.94 16.19 -5.82
N LEU A 56 -0.59 15.07 -5.21
CA LEU A 56 0.34 15.06 -4.08
C LEU A 56 1.73 14.72 -4.56
N THR A 57 2.65 15.68 -4.46
CA THR A 57 4.07 15.50 -4.73
C THR A 57 4.86 15.48 -3.43
N LEU A 58 6.11 15.02 -3.50
CA LEU A 58 7.01 15.08 -2.34
C LEU A 58 7.67 16.46 -2.27
N ASN A 59 7.73 17.06 -1.09
CA ASN A 59 8.45 18.33 -0.90
C ASN A 59 9.93 18.22 -1.27
N SER A 60 10.53 17.03 -1.12
CA SER A 60 11.93 16.76 -1.50
C SER A 60 12.11 16.48 -2.98
N HIS A 61 11.06 16.06 -3.69
CA HIS A 61 11.09 15.69 -5.11
C HIS A 61 9.79 16.18 -5.76
N PRO A 62 9.70 17.47 -6.15
CA PRO A 62 8.46 18.08 -6.63
C PRO A 62 7.88 17.44 -7.90
N ASP A 63 8.73 16.78 -8.70
CA ASP A 63 8.33 16.10 -9.93
C ASP A 63 7.84 14.65 -9.69
N LEU A 64 7.91 14.16 -8.45
CA LEU A 64 7.51 12.81 -8.06
C LEU A 64 6.19 12.84 -7.27
N HIS A 65 5.17 12.15 -7.78
CA HIS A 65 3.90 12.02 -7.08
C HIS A 65 3.96 10.91 -6.04
N VAL A 66 3.17 11.03 -4.98
CA VAL A 66 3.04 9.99 -3.96
C VAL A 66 2.54 8.67 -4.57
N GLY A 67 1.72 8.74 -5.61
CA GLY A 67 1.21 7.57 -6.35
C GLY A 67 2.28 6.83 -7.17
N ASP A 68 3.45 7.44 -7.38
CA ASP A 68 4.60 6.82 -8.05
C ASP A 68 5.43 5.95 -7.09
N CYS A 69 5.09 5.97 -5.79
CA CYS A 69 5.79 5.22 -4.75
C CYS A 69 4.89 4.09 -4.19
N VAL A 70 5.49 2.97 -3.79
CA VAL A 70 4.78 1.92 -3.05
C VAL A 70 4.53 2.40 -1.61
N PRO A 71 3.27 2.42 -1.14
CA PRO A 71 2.97 2.93 0.19
C PRO A 71 3.32 1.90 1.26
N VAL A 72 4.19 2.26 2.20
CA VAL A 72 4.49 1.47 3.40
C VAL A 72 4.23 2.28 4.67
N TYR A 73 4.02 1.62 5.79
CA TYR A 73 3.76 2.26 7.08
C TYR A 73 4.52 1.58 8.22
N PHE A 74 4.84 2.33 9.28
CA PHE A 74 5.65 1.83 10.40
C PHE A 74 4.84 1.12 11.50
N CYS A 75 3.51 1.27 11.50
CA CYS A 75 2.65 0.62 12.47
C CYS A 75 2.34 -0.82 12.01
N PRO A 76 2.36 -1.85 12.87
CA PRO A 76 2.09 -3.23 12.45
C PRO A 76 0.66 -3.44 11.94
N ARG A 77 -0.27 -2.54 12.26
CA ARG A 77 -1.69 -2.63 11.88
C ARG A 77 -2.13 -1.37 11.14
N SER A 78 -2.63 -1.54 9.92
CA SER A 78 -3.10 -0.43 9.10
C SER A 78 -4.44 0.13 9.61
N VAL A 79 -4.60 1.46 9.59
CA VAL A 79 -5.88 2.14 9.85
C VAL A 79 -6.97 1.72 8.86
N MET A 80 -6.58 1.29 7.65
CA MET A 80 -7.52 0.78 6.65
C MET A 80 -8.30 -0.44 7.14
N LEU A 81 -7.71 -1.26 8.03
CA LEU A 81 -8.42 -2.41 8.59
C LEU A 81 -9.60 -1.97 9.45
N TYR A 82 -9.45 -0.88 10.21
CA TYR A 82 -10.55 -0.30 10.97
C TYR A 82 -11.65 0.23 10.04
N LEU A 83 -11.28 0.93 8.97
CA LEU A 83 -12.24 1.41 7.96
C LEU A 83 -13.00 0.26 7.31
N ILE A 84 -12.31 -0.85 6.99
CA ILE A 84 -12.91 -2.07 6.42
C ILE A 84 -13.85 -2.74 7.43
N TYR A 85 -13.52 -2.76 8.72
CA TYR A 85 -14.40 -3.28 9.76
C TYR A 85 -15.67 -2.43 9.90
N GLN A 86 -15.54 -1.11 9.92
CA GLN A 86 -16.68 -0.21 10.02
C GLN A 86 -17.58 -0.25 8.78
N GLY A 87 -16.98 -0.37 7.59
CA GLY A 87 -17.71 -0.54 6.32
C GLY A 87 -18.66 0.61 5.96
N ASN A 88 -18.56 1.74 6.65
CA ASN A 88 -19.53 2.85 6.59
C ASN A 88 -18.99 4.10 5.88
N HIS A 89 -17.73 4.09 5.44
CA HIS A 89 -17.14 5.21 4.71
C HIS A 89 -17.61 5.20 3.25
N PRO A 90 -18.11 6.33 2.71
CA PRO A 90 -18.67 6.38 1.35
C PRO A 90 -17.63 6.01 0.27
N ASP A 91 -16.38 6.43 0.44
CA ASP A 91 -15.30 6.16 -0.55
C ASP A 91 -14.64 4.78 -0.42
N LEU A 92 -15.13 3.92 0.47
CA LEU A 92 -14.64 2.55 0.58
C LEU A 92 -15.55 1.67 -0.28
N ASP A 93 -15.07 1.13 -1.38
CA ASP A 93 -15.86 0.22 -2.24
C ASP A 93 -15.76 -1.24 -1.77
N TYR A 94 -14.63 -1.62 -1.18
CA TYR A 94 -14.35 -2.99 -0.77
C TYR A 94 -15.21 -3.43 0.42
N ARG A 95 -15.84 -4.62 0.32
CA ARG A 95 -16.75 -5.19 1.33
C ARG A 95 -16.38 -6.61 1.79
N GLY A 96 -15.26 -7.16 1.33
CA GLY A 96 -14.85 -8.54 1.63
C GLY A 96 -14.32 -8.80 3.05
N GLY A 97 -14.37 -7.80 3.94
CA GLY A 97 -13.86 -7.90 5.31
C GLY A 97 -12.34 -8.06 5.40
N GLN A 98 -11.82 -8.38 6.59
CA GLN A 98 -10.38 -8.47 6.83
C GLN A 98 -9.78 -9.87 6.58
N GLY A 99 -10.61 -10.91 6.51
CA GLY A 99 -10.17 -12.29 6.36
C GLY A 99 -9.18 -12.53 5.20
N PRO A 100 -9.44 -12.00 3.99
CA PRO A 100 -8.56 -12.22 2.84
C PRO A 100 -7.46 -11.15 2.71
N ILE A 101 -7.12 -10.41 3.78
CA ILE A 101 -6.07 -9.39 3.77
C ILE A 101 -4.81 -9.92 4.44
N VAL A 102 -3.68 -9.88 3.73
CA VAL A 102 -2.37 -10.27 4.26
C VAL A 102 -1.55 -9.03 4.62
N HIS A 103 -0.70 -9.19 5.64
CA HIS A 103 0.28 -8.19 6.05
C HIS A 103 1.64 -8.62 5.54
N LEU A 104 2.23 -7.80 4.69
CA LEU A 104 3.61 -7.92 4.27
C LEU A 104 4.46 -7.10 5.24
N GLU A 105 5.54 -7.69 5.72
CA GLU A 105 6.52 -7.06 6.60
C GLU A 105 7.88 -7.12 5.92
N ALA A 106 8.62 -6.00 5.98
CA ALA A 106 10.02 -5.96 5.59
C ALA A 106 10.84 -5.18 6.62
N ASP A 107 12.14 -5.47 6.66
CA ASP A 107 13.10 -4.69 7.42
C ASP A 107 13.45 -3.40 6.68
N LEU A 108 13.33 -2.24 7.34
CA LEU A 108 13.60 -0.95 6.71
C LEU A 108 15.04 -0.86 6.18
N HIS A 109 16.02 -1.20 7.01
CA HIS A 109 17.43 -1.05 6.66
C HIS A 109 17.82 -2.00 5.53
N ALA A 110 17.35 -3.25 5.58
CA ALA A 110 17.58 -4.20 4.50
C ALA A 110 16.93 -3.74 3.19
N SER A 111 15.72 -3.19 3.24
CA SER A 111 15.01 -2.68 2.06
C SER A 111 15.72 -1.49 1.43
N VAL A 112 16.24 -0.58 2.25
CA VAL A 112 17.03 0.58 1.78
C VAL A 112 18.37 0.14 1.20
N ALA A 113 19.03 -0.86 1.78
CA ALA A 113 20.32 -1.35 1.27
C ALA A 113 20.20 -2.11 -0.06
N TRP A 114 19.02 -2.67 -0.35
CA TRP A 114 18.74 -3.37 -1.61
C TRP A 114 18.45 -2.42 -2.78
N ALA A 115 17.81 -1.27 -2.50
CA ALA A 115 17.38 -0.28 -3.50
C ALA A 115 18.52 0.63 -3.96
#